data_AF-A0A3E0WP84-F1
#
_entry.id   AF-A0A3E0WP84-F1
#
_cell.length_a   1.000
_cell.length_b   1.000
_cell.length_c   1.000
_cell.angle_alpha   90.00
_cell.angle_beta   90.00
_cell.angle_gamma   90.00
#
_symmetry.space_group_name_H-M   'P 1'
#
loop_
_entity.id
_entity.type
_entity.pdbx_description
1 polymer ?
#
loop_
_entity_poly.entity_id
_entity_poly.type
_entity_poly.pdbx_seq_one_letter_code
_entity_poly.pdbx_strand_id
1 'polypeptide(L)'
;MVYEGMDPFLLQLVIIPFIVISLGLLVVWITKKIMLGVITTLLANILLELILYGANLSSWNITFPIVTLIISLLLIMKRRE
;
A
#
# COMPACT_ATOMS: atom_id res chain seq x y z
N MET A 1 -20.52 12.68 3.10
CA MET A 1 -19.53 11.80 2.43
C MET A 1 -18.25 12.61 2.31
N VAL A 2 -17.13 12.19 2.91
CA VAL A 2 -15.99 13.07 3.27
C VAL A 2 -15.13 13.56 2.07
N TYR A 3 -15.51 13.29 0.82
CA TYR A 3 -14.63 13.55 -0.34
C TYR A 3 -15.32 14.23 -1.53
N GLU A 4 -16.24 15.16 -1.30
CA GLU A 4 -16.85 15.95 -2.40
C GLU A 4 -15.89 16.97 -3.05
N GLY A 5 -14.63 17.08 -2.61
CA GLY A 5 -13.68 18.09 -3.10
C GLY A 5 -12.35 17.57 -3.64
N MET A 6 -12.09 16.27 -3.61
CA MET A 6 -10.79 15.72 -4.03
C MET A 6 -10.93 14.88 -5.30
N ASP A 7 -10.10 15.17 -6.29
CA ASP A 7 -10.10 14.47 -7.56
C ASP A 7 -9.84 12.95 -7.36
N PRO A 8 -10.70 12.05 -7.88
CA PRO A 8 -10.57 10.61 -7.68
C PRO A 8 -9.26 10.03 -8.21
N PHE A 9 -8.71 10.60 -9.29
CA PHE A 9 -7.46 10.14 -9.88
C PHE A 9 -6.27 10.49 -8.98
N LEU A 10 -6.24 11.71 -8.42
CA LEU A 10 -5.23 12.10 -7.43
C LEU A 10 -5.29 11.23 -6.17
N LEU A 11 -6.50 10.95 -5.68
CA LEU A 11 -6.70 10.11 -4.52
C LEU A 11 -6.15 8.69 -4.77
N GLN A 12 -6.51 8.08 -5.91
CA GLN A 12 -6.20 6.69 -6.21
C GLN A 12 -4.75 6.43 -6.62
N LEU A 13 -4.09 7.37 -7.31
CA LEU A 13 -2.75 7.16 -7.86
C LEU A 13 -1.63 7.88 -7.13
N VAL A 14 -1.95 8.83 -6.25
CA VAL A 14 -0.93 9.58 -5.50
C VAL A 14 -1.10 9.37 -4.02
N ILE A 15 -2.27 9.70 -3.48
CA ILE A 15 -2.47 9.75 -2.02
C ILE A 15 -2.56 8.35 -1.42
N ILE A 16 -3.46 7.51 -1.92
CA ILE A 16 -3.64 6.14 -1.43
C ILE A 16 -2.34 5.33 -1.56
N PRO A 17 -1.67 5.26 -2.72
CA PRO A 17 -0.45 4.48 -2.87
C PRO A 17 0.65 4.97 -1.92
N PHE A 18 0.81 6.30 -1.78
CA PHE A 18 1.80 6.88 -0.88
C PHE A 18 1.59 6.44 0.56
N ILE A 19 0.34 6.42 1.05
CA ILE A 19 0.02 5.99 2.41
C ILE A 19 0.24 4.49 2.60
N VAL A 20 -0.39 3.65 1.77
CA VAL A 20 -0.43 2.20 2.00
C VAL A 20 0.92 1.52 1.73
N ILE A 21 1.65 1.96 0.70
CA ILE A 21 2.98 1.41 0.37
C ILE A 21 4.00 1.87 1.42
N SER A 22 3.99 3.15 1.81
CA SER A 22 4.92 3.64 2.84
C SER A 22 4.72 2.93 4.17
N LEU A 23 3.47 2.66 4.56
CA LEU A 23 3.17 1.88 5.77
C LEU A 23 3.72 0.45 5.67
N GLY A 24 3.51 -0.23 4.53
CA GLY A 24 4.07 -1.56 4.29
C GLY A 24 5.59 -1.57 4.38
N LEU A 25 6.27 -0.62 3.72
CA LEU A 25 7.72 -0.49 3.76
C LEU A 25 8.25 -0.17 5.16
N LEU A 26 7.53 0.64 5.94
CA LEU A 26 7.86 0.92 7.34
C LEU A 26 7.80 -0.35 8.19
N VAL A 27 6.77 -1.19 7.99
CA VAL A 27 6.69 -2.50 8.66
C VAL A 27 7.86 -3.40 8.27
N VAL A 28 8.24 -3.47 6.98
CA VAL A 28 9.45 -4.22 6.56
C VAL A 28 10.69 -3.66 7.24
N TRP A 29 10.81 -2.33 7.33
CA TRP A 29 11.98 -1.69 7.91
C TRP A 29 12.14 -2.01 9.41
N ILE A 30 11.05 -2.06 10.18
CA ILE A 30 11.07 -2.38 11.62
C ILE A 30 11.23 -3.89 11.83
N THR A 31 10.37 -4.69 11.20
CA THR A 31 10.29 -6.14 11.48
C THR A 31 11.34 -6.96 10.74
N LYS A 32 11.95 -6.38 9.70
CA LYS A 32 12.82 -7.06 8.73
C LYS A 32 12.15 -8.22 7.99
N LYS A 33 10.81 -8.29 7.99
CA LYS A 33 10.01 -9.34 7.34
C LYS A 33 9.23 -8.76 6.16
N ILE A 34 9.64 -9.11 4.94
CA ILE A 34 9.00 -8.63 3.69
C ILE A 34 7.51 -8.99 3.67
N MET A 35 7.19 -10.24 4.00
CA MET A 35 5.80 -10.73 3.99
C MET A 35 4.89 -9.93 4.91
N LEU A 36 5.39 -9.45 6.06
CA LEU A 36 4.59 -8.59 6.94
C LEU A 36 4.27 -7.25 6.28
N GLY A 37 5.22 -6.62 5.58
CA GLY A 37 4.94 -5.38 4.85
C GLY A 37 3.96 -5.55 3.70
N VAL A 38 4.04 -6.68 2.96
CA VAL A 38 3.09 -7.03 1.90
C VAL A 38 1.68 -7.20 2.47
N ILE A 39 1.54 -7.96 3.57
CA ILE A 39 0.25 -8.15 4.26
C ILE A 39 -0.27 -6.83 4.83
N THR A 40 0.59 -6.00 5.42
CA THR A 40 0.18 -4.68 5.93
C THR A 40 -0.33 -3.79 4.80
N THR A 41 0.34 -3.78 3.64
CA THR A 41 -0.11 -3.00 2.47
C THR A 41 -1.50 -3.46 2.01
N LEU A 42 -1.70 -4.78 1.92
CA LEU A 42 -2.98 -5.38 1.52
C LEU A 42 -4.09 -4.98 2.48
N LEU A 43 -3.90 -5.21 3.78
CA LEU A 43 -4.90 -4.92 4.81
C LEU A 43 -5.20 -3.42 4.89
N ALA A 44 -4.18 -2.57 4.77
CA ALA A 44 -4.35 -1.12 4.78
C ALA A 44 -5.17 -0.65 3.58
N ASN A 45 -4.91 -1.17 2.36
CA ASN A 45 -5.69 -0.80 1.19
C ASN A 45 -7.14 -1.32 1.25
N ILE A 46 -7.35 -2.56 1.69
CA ILE A 46 -8.70 -3.11 1.88
C ILE A 46 -9.49 -2.23 2.85
N LEU A 47 -8.91 -1.92 4.02
CA LEU A 47 -9.58 -1.11 5.03
C LEU A 47 -9.93 0.28 4.50
N LEU A 48 -9.00 0.88 3.76
CA LEU A 48 -9.19 2.21 3.19
C LEU A 48 -10.25 2.22 2.08
N GLU A 49 -10.25 1.23 1.18
CA GLU A 49 -11.30 1.10 0.17
C GLU A 49 -12.67 0.82 0.78
N LEU A 50 -12.75 0.00 1.84
CA LEU A 50 -14.00 -0.22 2.57
C LEU A 50 -14.56 1.07 3.16
N ILE A 51 -13.70 1.94 3.68
CA ILE A 51 -14.09 3.24 4.25
C ILE A 51 -14.53 4.23 3.15
N LEU A 52 -13.83 4.25 2.02
CA LEU A 52 -14.04 5.25 0.97
C LEU A 52 -15.11 4.87 -0.05
N TYR A 53 -15.16 3.60 -0.44
CA TYR A 53 -15.92 3.09 -1.58
C TYR A 53 -16.86 1.94 -1.23
N GLY A 54 -16.83 1.46 0.02
CA GLY A 54 -17.65 0.33 0.46
C GLY A 54 -17.09 -1.02 -0.01
N ALA A 55 -17.97 -2.00 -0.24
CA ALA A 55 -17.57 -3.40 -0.43
C ALA A 55 -16.93 -3.74 -1.80
N ASN A 56 -16.83 -2.79 -2.73
CA ASN A 56 -16.25 -3.02 -4.05
C ASN A 56 -14.72 -2.87 -4.01
N LEU A 57 -14.05 -3.97 -3.72
CA LEU A 57 -12.58 -4.03 -3.70
C LEU A 57 -12.02 -4.00 -5.12
N SER A 58 -11.08 -3.08 -5.35
CA SER A 58 -10.45 -2.87 -6.65
C SER A 58 -9.21 -3.75 -6.84
N SER A 59 -8.69 -3.80 -8.07
CA SER A 59 -7.42 -4.47 -8.41
C SER A 59 -6.20 -3.86 -7.70
N TRP A 60 -6.33 -2.66 -7.13
CA TRP A 60 -5.26 -2.02 -6.36
C TRP A 60 -4.89 -2.77 -5.09
N ASN A 61 -5.82 -3.58 -4.55
CA ASN A 61 -5.54 -4.53 -3.46
C ASN A 61 -4.51 -5.60 -3.86
N ILE A 62 -4.28 -5.84 -5.15
CA ILE A 62 -3.24 -6.75 -5.64
C ILE A 62 -2.01 -5.95 -6.08
N THR A 63 -2.21 -4.85 -6.81
CA THR A 63 -1.13 -4.03 -7.35
C THR A 63 -0.25 -3.44 -6.25
N PHE A 64 -0.81 -2.82 -5.20
CA PHE A 64 0.03 -2.19 -4.17
C PHE A 64 0.86 -3.20 -3.37
N PRO A 65 0.34 -4.36 -2.92
CA PRO A 65 1.18 -5.37 -2.29
C PRO A 65 2.31 -5.89 -3.18
N ILE A 66 2.08 -6.05 -4.49
CA ILE A 66 3.13 -6.43 -5.45
C ILE A 66 4.20 -5.33 -5.54
N VAL A 67 3.79 -4.06 -5.61
CA VAL A 67 4.74 -2.94 -5.61
C VAL A 67 5.55 -2.90 -4.31
N THR A 68 4.92 -3.08 -3.15
CA THR A 68 5.61 -3.19 -1.86
C THR A 68 6.61 -4.35 -1.86
N LEU A 69 6.24 -5.51 -2.41
CA LEU A 69 7.14 -6.66 -2.53
C LEU A 69 8.38 -6.32 -3.37
N ILE A 70 8.18 -5.75 -4.56
CA ILE A 70 9.27 -5.38 -5.48
C ILE A 70 10.21 -4.38 -4.80
N ILE A 71 9.69 -3.29 -4.23
CA ILE A 71 10.51 -2.28 -3.55
C ILE A 71 11.26 -2.89 -2.37
N SER A 72 10.59 -3.72 -1.56
CA SER A 72 11.22 -4.38 -0.40
C SER A 72 12.37 -5.30 -0.81
N LEU A 73 12.22 -6.05 -1.90
CA LEU A 73 13.28 -6.91 -2.43
C LEU A 73 14.49 -6.08 -2.88
N LEU A 74 14.26 -5.01 -3.65
CA LEU A 74 15.32 -4.09 -4.09
C LEU A 74 16.08 -3.47 -2.92
N LEU A 75 15.37 -3.03 -1.87
CA LEU A 75 15.97 -2.45 -0.68
C LEU A 75 16.84 -3.45 0.10
N ILE A 76 16.45 -4.72 0.13
CA ILE A 76 17.22 -5.76 0.82
C ILE A 76 18.43 -6.22 0.00
N MET A 77 18.29 -6.32 -1.32
CA MET A 77 19.41 -6.63 -2.22
C MET A 77 20.53 -5.60 -2.05
N LYS A 78 20.18 -4.30 -2.03
CA LYS A 78 21.15 -3.20 -1.84
C LYS A 78 21.86 -3.23 -0.47
N ARG A 79 21.32 -3.89 0.56
CA ARG A 79 22.01 -4.02 1.87
C ARG A 79 23.04 -5.14 1.91
N ARG A 80 23.04 -6.05 0.93
CA ARG A 80 23.96 -7.19 0.88
C ARG A 80 25.26 -6.87 0.12
N GLU A 81 25.27 -5.77 -0.62
CA GLU A 81 26.47 -5.16 -1.23
C GLU A 81 27.17 -4.26 -0.21
#